data_AF-A0A915EBP3-F1
#
_entry.id   AF-A0A915EBP3-F1
#
_cell.length_a   1.000
_cell.length_b   1.000
_cell.length_c   1.000
_cell.angle_alpha   90.00
_cell.angle_beta   90.00
_cell.angle_gamma   90.00
#
_symmetry.space_group_name_H-M   'P 1'
#
loop_
_entity.id
_entity.type
_entity.pdbx_description
1 polymer ?
#
loop_
_entity_poly.entity_id
_entity_poly.type
_entity_poly.pdbx_seq_one_letter_code
_entity_poly.pdbx_strand_id
1 'polypeptide(L)'
;MLYGKVPVLEVDGKPLAESFAIFRYLAKQYGLLGKDDWEQAKVDEFSNVHKDIATEIGAYIRVYAGYGQGDKEQLYKDVFLPGMQKYLPLYVKTLKESGSGFVAKSGLTWVDFMLAEFLTTLKNMHPEEIANTLS
;
A
#
# COMPACT_ATOMS: atom_id res chain seq x y z
N MET A 1 7.08 4.31 24.10
CA MET A 1 6.81 4.03 22.67
C MET A 1 7.49 2.72 22.30
N LEU A 2 6.74 1.69 21.94
CA LEU A 2 7.29 0.37 21.62
C LEU A 2 8.24 0.50 20.40
N TYR A 3 9.48 0.01 20.52
CA TYR A 3 10.58 0.16 19.55
C TYR A 3 10.93 1.60 19.11
N GLY A 4 10.47 2.63 19.83
CA GLY A 4 10.74 4.04 19.48
C GLY A 4 10.12 4.49 18.15
N LYS A 5 9.10 3.79 17.65
CA LYS A 5 8.42 4.09 16.39
C LYS A 5 6.91 4.15 16.58
N VAL A 6 6.25 4.85 15.66
CA VAL A 6 4.79 4.82 15.45
C VAL A 6 4.49 4.19 14.09
N PRO A 7 3.29 3.60 13.88
CA PRO A 7 2.16 3.49 14.82
C PRO A 7 2.32 2.39 15.88
N VAL A 8 1.58 2.54 16.98
CA VAL A 8 1.37 1.51 18.02
C VAL A 8 -0.13 1.44 18.32
N LEU A 9 -0.72 0.25 18.19
CA LEU A 9 -2.07 -0.06 18.66
C LEU A 9 -1.99 -0.61 20.09
N GLU A 10 -2.94 -0.28 20.95
CA GLU A 10 -3.09 -0.89 22.27
C GLU A 10 -4.42 -1.63 22.34
N VAL A 11 -4.39 -2.92 22.74
CA VAL A 11 -5.57 -3.76 22.91
C VAL A 11 -5.54 -4.35 24.31
N ASP A 12 -6.51 -4.00 25.14
CA ASP A 12 -6.59 -4.44 26.55
C ASP A 12 -5.27 -4.24 27.32
N GLY A 13 -4.65 -3.06 27.16
CA GLY A 13 -3.38 -2.72 27.79
C GLY A 13 -2.15 -3.40 27.16
N LYS A 14 -2.30 -4.16 26.07
CA LYS A 14 -1.20 -4.82 25.35
C LYS A 14 -0.82 -4.02 24.11
N PRO A 15 0.41 -3.48 24.04
CA PRO A 15 0.85 -2.73 22.88
C PRO A 15 1.28 -3.65 21.71
N LEU A 16 0.91 -3.28 20.49
CA LEU A 16 1.31 -3.89 19.23
C LEU A 16 1.83 -2.79 18.29
N ALA A 17 3.12 -2.85 17.96
CA ALA A 17 3.76 -1.94 17.00
C ALA A 17 3.78 -2.52 15.59
N GLU A 18 4.29 -1.74 14.63
CA GLU A 18 4.40 -2.04 13.20
C GLU A 18 3.04 -2.06 12.49
N SER A 19 2.84 -1.13 11.55
CA SER A 19 1.55 -0.93 10.86
C SER A 19 1.01 -2.22 10.23
N PHE A 20 1.85 -3.01 9.55
CA PHE A 20 1.43 -4.25 8.91
C PHE A 20 1.07 -5.37 9.90
N ALA A 21 1.68 -5.39 11.09
CA ALA A 21 1.29 -6.32 12.15
C ALA A 21 -0.06 -5.93 12.74
N ILE A 22 -0.27 -4.63 12.97
CA ILE A 22 -1.54 -4.05 13.41
C ILE A 22 -2.65 -4.35 12.39
N PHE A 23 -2.41 -4.12 11.09
CA PHE A 23 -3.39 -4.38 10.03
C PHE A 23 -3.79 -5.85 9.98
N ARG A 24 -2.83 -6.79 9.99
CA ARG A 24 -3.15 -8.23 10.00
C ARG A 24 -3.89 -8.67 11.25
N TYR A 25 -3.53 -8.12 12.42
CA TYR A 25 -4.25 -8.41 13.66
C TYR A 25 -5.72 -8.01 13.56
N LEU A 26 -6.00 -6.77 13.14
CA LEU A 26 -7.37 -6.27 12.96
C LEU A 26 -8.09 -7.02 11.84
N ALA A 27 -7.41 -7.30 10.73
CA ALA A 27 -7.97 -8.06 9.62
C ALA A 27 -8.49 -9.43 10.07
N LYS A 28 -7.76 -10.10 10.97
CA LYS A 28 -8.21 -11.36 11.58
C LYS A 28 -9.48 -11.19 12.40
N GLN A 29 -9.58 -10.10 13.19
CA GLN A 29 -10.75 -9.86 14.04
C GLN A 29 -12.02 -9.57 13.22
N TYR A 30 -11.86 -9.00 12.03
CA TYR A 30 -12.97 -8.54 11.19
C TYR A 30 -13.19 -9.37 9.92
N GLY A 31 -12.52 -10.51 9.76
CA GLY A 31 -12.72 -11.42 8.63
C GLY A 31 -12.19 -10.88 7.29
N LEU A 32 -11.10 -10.11 7.30
CA LEU A 32 -10.52 -9.42 6.14
C LEU A 32 -9.18 -10.03 5.69
N LEU A 33 -8.90 -11.28 6.04
CA LEU A 33 -7.67 -11.98 5.68
C LEU A 33 -7.72 -12.67 4.31
N GLY A 34 -8.91 -12.84 3.73
CA GLY A 34 -9.16 -13.80 2.65
C GLY A 34 -9.98 -14.99 3.15
N LYS A 35 -10.50 -15.82 2.25
CA LYS A 35 -11.44 -16.90 2.63
C LYS A 35 -10.77 -18.15 3.20
N ASP A 36 -9.51 -18.37 2.86
CA ASP A 36 -8.73 -19.56 3.22
C ASP A 36 -7.25 -19.23 3.36
N ASP A 37 -6.47 -20.17 3.89
CA ASP A 37 -5.05 -20.00 4.18
C ASP A 37 -4.23 -19.63 2.94
N TRP A 38 -4.63 -20.13 1.76
CA TRP A 38 -3.91 -19.85 0.51
C TRP A 38 -4.19 -18.44 0.02
N GLU A 39 -5.46 -18.01 0.03
CA GLU A 39 -5.82 -16.65 -0.32
C GLU A 39 -5.23 -15.64 0.66
N GLN A 40 -5.17 -15.97 1.95
CA GLN A 40 -4.45 -15.16 2.94
C GLN A 40 -2.96 -15.05 2.59
N ALA A 41 -2.30 -16.15 2.21
CA ALA A 41 -0.90 -16.09 1.79
C ALA A 41 -0.70 -15.21 0.55
N LYS A 42 -1.64 -15.22 -0.41
CA LYS A 42 -1.62 -14.33 -1.59
C LYS A 42 -1.85 -12.86 -1.23
N VAL A 43 -2.75 -12.59 -0.29
CA VAL A 43 -2.97 -11.25 0.28
C VAL A 43 -1.68 -10.75 0.94
N ASP A 44 -1.05 -11.58 1.76
CA ASP A 44 0.21 -11.23 2.44
C ASP A 44 1.35 -11.03 1.43
N GLU A 45 1.46 -11.86 0.39
CA GLU A 45 2.41 -11.68 -0.73
C GLU A 45 2.24 -10.31 -1.39
N PHE A 46 1.02 -9.98 -1.81
CA PHE A 46 0.73 -8.68 -2.43
C PHE A 46 1.05 -7.51 -1.49
N SER A 47 0.77 -7.66 -0.19
CA SER A 47 1.09 -6.63 0.80
C SER A 47 2.60 -6.33 0.88
N ASN A 48 3.44 -7.35 0.78
CA ASN A 48 4.89 -7.18 0.82
C ASN A 48 5.40 -6.54 -0.46
N VAL A 49 4.89 -6.96 -1.62
CA VAL A 49 5.20 -6.32 -2.90
C VAL A 49 4.83 -4.83 -2.87
N HIS A 50 3.64 -4.51 -2.37
CA HIS A 50 3.21 -3.12 -2.20
C HIS A 50 4.14 -2.34 -1.26
N LYS A 51 4.56 -2.93 -0.14
CA LYS A 51 5.47 -2.29 0.82
C LYS A 51 6.81 -1.94 0.17
N ASP A 52 7.36 -2.82 -0.66
CA ASP A 52 8.60 -2.57 -1.39
C ASP A 52 8.42 -1.42 -2.39
N ILE A 53 7.30 -1.41 -3.13
CA ILE A 53 6.94 -0.33 -4.06
C ILE A 53 6.83 1.02 -3.33
N ALA A 54 6.06 1.06 -2.23
CA ALA A 54 5.87 2.26 -1.42
C ALA A 54 7.20 2.76 -0.83
N THR A 55 8.13 1.85 -0.53
CA THR A 55 9.48 2.19 -0.05
C THR A 55 10.30 2.81 -1.17
N GLU A 56 10.31 2.22 -2.37
CA GLU A 56 11.06 2.69 -3.53
C GLU A 56 10.67 4.12 -3.91
N ILE A 57 9.37 4.41 -4.01
CA ILE A 57 8.90 5.75 -4.35
C ILE A 57 8.75 6.68 -3.15
N GLY A 58 8.96 6.16 -1.93
CA GLY A 58 8.66 6.85 -0.69
C GLY A 58 9.52 8.10 -0.45
N ALA A 59 10.73 8.16 -1.03
CA ALA A 59 11.55 9.36 -0.96
C ALA A 59 10.85 10.56 -1.61
N TYR A 60 10.29 10.36 -2.81
CA TYR A 60 9.52 11.39 -3.48
C TYR A 60 8.26 11.79 -2.71
N ILE A 61 7.48 10.82 -2.23
CA ILE A 61 6.25 11.10 -1.46
C ILE A 61 6.57 11.95 -0.23
N ARG A 62 7.63 11.62 0.51
CA ARG A 62 8.03 12.39 1.72
C ARG A 62 8.44 13.81 1.38
N VAL A 63 9.23 14.02 0.31
CA VAL A 63 9.65 15.37 -0.12
C VAL A 63 8.44 16.17 -0.61
N TYR A 64 7.55 15.56 -1.41
CA TYR A 64 6.32 16.21 -1.86
C TYR A 64 5.46 16.67 -0.68
N ALA A 65 5.32 15.83 0.35
CA ALA A 65 4.52 16.12 1.54
C ALA A 65 5.22 17.08 2.54
N GLY A 66 6.43 17.55 2.26
CA GLY A 66 7.17 18.48 3.14
C GLY A 66 7.82 17.83 4.37
N TYR A 67 7.86 16.50 4.44
CA TYR A 67 8.48 15.75 5.55
C TYR A 67 9.88 15.20 5.20
N GLY A 68 10.29 15.31 3.93
CA GLY A 68 11.58 14.84 3.43
C GLY A 68 12.49 15.97 2.97
N GLN A 69 13.79 15.69 2.91
CA GLN A 69 14.79 16.55 2.26
C GLN A 69 15.15 15.97 0.89
N GLY A 70 15.35 16.84 -0.10
CA GLY A 70 15.76 16.44 -1.45
C GLY A 70 15.26 17.40 -2.52
N ASP A 71 15.78 17.25 -3.74
CA ASP A 71 15.29 17.95 -4.93
C ASP A 71 14.02 17.23 -5.42
N LYS A 72 12.87 17.90 -5.32
CA LYS A 72 11.57 17.34 -5.66
C LYS A 72 11.48 17.03 -7.15
N GLU A 73 11.98 17.91 -8.00
CA GLU A 73 11.96 17.78 -9.45
C GLU A 73 12.87 16.64 -9.93
N GLN A 74 14.02 16.45 -9.30
CA GLN A 74 14.91 15.33 -9.57
C GLN A 74 14.28 14.00 -9.11
N LEU A 75 13.79 13.93 -7.87
CA LEU A 75 13.12 12.74 -7.35
C LEU A 75 11.87 12.36 -8.16
N TYR A 76 11.18 13.34 -8.72
CA TYR A 76 10.06 13.09 -9.63
C TYR A 76 10.50 12.30 -10.86
N LYS A 77 11.58 12.75 -11.52
CA LYS A 77 12.09 12.15 -12.77
C LYS A 77 12.79 10.82 -12.55
N ASP A 78 13.60 10.72 -11.49
CA ASP A 78 14.50 9.59 -11.28
C ASP A 78 13.86 8.46 -10.47
N VAL A 79 12.83 8.77 -9.67
CA VAL A 79 12.21 7.83 -8.73
C VAL A 79 10.72 7.66 -8.99
N PHE A 80 9.94 8.75 -8.93
CA PHE A 80 8.48 8.65 -8.99
C PHE A 80 7.97 8.16 -10.34
N LEU A 81 8.33 8.84 -11.43
CA LEU A 81 7.86 8.50 -12.77
C LEU A 81 8.23 7.07 -13.19
N PRO A 82 9.50 6.62 -13.06
CA PRO A 82 9.86 5.24 -13.36
C PRO A 82 9.12 4.23 -12.47
N GLY A 83 8.94 4.56 -11.19
CA GLY A 83 8.16 3.74 -10.26
C GLY A 83 6.70 3.59 -10.68
N MET A 84 6.03 4.68 -11.08
CA MET A 84 4.65 4.63 -11.56
C MET A 84 4.50 3.79 -12.83
N GLN A 85 5.38 3.99 -13.81
CA GLN A 85 5.38 3.21 -15.05
C GLN A 85 5.61 1.72 -14.81
N LYS A 86 6.46 1.39 -13.82
CA LYS A 86 6.77 0.00 -13.46
C LYS A 86 5.65 -0.68 -12.67
N TYR A 87 5.03 0.03 -11.72
CA TYR A 87 4.23 -0.60 -10.67
C TYR A 87 2.72 -0.48 -10.84
N LEU A 88 2.21 0.59 -11.43
CA LEU A 88 0.77 0.70 -11.69
C LEU A 88 0.23 -0.46 -12.55
N PRO A 89 0.94 -0.94 -13.59
CA PRO A 89 0.48 -2.11 -14.36
C PRO A 89 0.36 -3.39 -13.52
N LEU A 90 1.18 -3.56 -12.48
CA LEU A 90 1.09 -4.71 -11.58
C LEU A 90 -0.20 -4.68 -10.77
N TYR A 91 -0.57 -3.52 -10.22
CA TYR A 91 -1.83 -3.37 -9.48
C TYR A 91 -3.04 -3.62 -10.38
N VAL A 92 -3.05 -3.04 -11.58
CA VAL A 92 -4.12 -3.27 -12.57
C VAL A 92 -4.23 -4.75 -12.93
N LYS A 93 -3.09 -5.41 -13.16
CA LYS A 93 -3.05 -6.85 -13.45
C LYS A 93 -3.64 -7.66 -12.30
N THR A 94 -3.20 -7.43 -11.07
CA THR A 94 -3.70 -8.14 -9.89
C THR A 94 -5.21 -7.99 -9.72
N LEU A 95 -5.74 -6.77 -9.83
CA LEU A 95 -7.18 -6.51 -9.71
C LEU A 95 -8.00 -7.16 -10.84
N LYS A 96 -7.45 -7.23 -12.06
CA LYS A 96 -8.08 -7.93 -13.19
C LYS A 96 -8.08 -9.45 -12.99
N GLU A 97 -6.97 -10.02 -12.52
CA GLU A 97 -6.82 -11.46 -12.33
C GLU A 97 -7.68 -12.01 -11.18
N SER A 98 -7.96 -11.21 -10.14
CA SER A 98 -8.85 -11.61 -9.06
C SER A 98 -10.30 -11.79 -9.54
N GLY A 99 -10.74 -10.96 -10.49
CA GLY A 99 -12.10 -10.92 -11.03
C GLY A 99 -13.16 -10.40 -10.04
N SER A 100 -12.76 -9.90 -8.87
CA SER A 100 -13.68 -9.47 -7.79
C SER A 100 -13.78 -7.95 -7.65
N GLY A 101 -12.92 -7.20 -8.32
CA GLY A 101 -12.71 -5.76 -8.07
C GLY A 101 -11.83 -5.46 -6.86
N PHE A 102 -11.36 -6.48 -6.14
CA PHE A 102 -10.45 -6.41 -5.00
C PHE A 102 -9.18 -7.22 -5.30
N VAL A 103 -8.17 -7.15 -4.44
CA VAL A 103 -6.94 -7.95 -4.59
C VAL A 103 -7.23 -9.45 -4.48
N ALA A 104 -8.09 -9.85 -3.54
CA ALA A 104 -8.48 -11.24 -3.35
C ALA A 104 -9.74 -11.60 -4.14
N LYS A 105 -9.84 -12.84 -4.60
CA LYS A 105 -11.01 -13.33 -5.34
C LYS A 105 -12.25 -13.41 -4.45
N SER A 106 -12.08 -13.65 -3.15
CA SER A 106 -13.17 -13.63 -2.16
C SER A 106 -13.79 -12.26 -1.93
N GLY A 107 -13.17 -11.19 -2.42
CA GLY A 107 -13.62 -9.82 -2.21
C GLY A 107 -12.68 -9.03 -1.31
N LEU A 108 -13.25 -8.10 -0.54
CA LEU A 108 -12.52 -7.12 0.26
C LEU A 108 -11.64 -7.75 1.34
N THR A 109 -10.39 -7.31 1.39
CA THR A 109 -9.37 -7.69 2.37
C THR A 109 -8.62 -6.46 2.88
N TRP A 110 -7.78 -6.64 3.90
CA TRP A 110 -7.07 -5.51 4.51
C TRP A 110 -6.11 -4.78 3.56
N VAL A 111 -5.57 -5.47 2.54
CA VAL A 111 -4.67 -4.86 1.55
C VAL A 111 -5.38 -3.94 0.57
N ASP A 112 -6.71 -4.08 0.41
CA ASP A 112 -7.49 -3.21 -0.45
C ASP A 112 -7.58 -1.80 0.12
N PHE A 113 -7.68 -1.65 1.45
CA PHE A 113 -7.63 -0.33 2.10
C PHE A 113 -6.28 0.35 1.91
N MET A 114 -5.20 -0.42 2.05
CA MET A 114 -3.83 0.05 1.84
C MET A 114 -3.63 0.48 0.38
N LEU A 115 -4.07 -0.33 -0.58
CA LEU A 115 -3.99 -0.01 -2.00
C LEU A 115 -4.84 1.21 -2.36
N ALA A 116 -6.08 1.28 -1.87
CA ALA A 116 -6.98 2.40 -2.12
C ALA A 116 -6.42 3.72 -1.56
N GLU A 117 -5.90 3.72 -0.33
CA GLU A 117 -5.26 4.90 0.26
C GLU A 117 -4.05 5.34 -0.57
N PHE A 118 -3.16 4.41 -0.90
CA PHE A 118 -1.96 4.72 -1.66
C PHE A 118 -2.27 5.29 -3.05
N LEU A 119 -3.17 4.64 -3.81
CA LEU A 119 -3.59 5.14 -5.13
C LEU A 119 -4.31 6.50 -5.03
N THR A 120 -5.08 6.72 -3.96
CA THR A 120 -5.71 8.03 -3.72
C THR A 120 -4.67 9.11 -3.46
N THR A 121 -3.67 8.82 -2.63
CA THR A 121 -2.55 9.72 -2.36
C THR A 121 -1.80 10.07 -3.64
N LEU A 122 -1.45 9.07 -4.46
CA LEU A 122 -0.80 9.29 -5.76
C LEU A 122 -1.65 10.15 -6.70
N LYS A 123 -2.95 9.88 -6.79
CA LYS A 123 -3.88 10.64 -7.62
C LYS A 123 -4.02 12.08 -7.15
N ASN A 124 -4.03 12.33 -5.84
CA ASN A 124 -4.08 13.68 -5.30
C ASN A 124 -2.78 14.46 -5.58
N MET A 125 -1.64 13.76 -5.63
CA MET A 125 -0.35 14.38 -5.96
C MET A 125 -0.24 14.71 -7.46
N HIS A 126 -0.64 13.77 -8.32
CA HIS A 126 -0.51 13.83 -9.78
C HIS A 126 -1.75 13.26 -10.50
N PRO A 127 -2.85 14.02 -10.57
CA PRO A 127 -4.12 13.49 -11.07
C PRO A 127 -4.08 13.06 -12.54
N GLU A 128 -3.38 13.80 -13.41
CA GLU A 128 -3.29 13.50 -14.83
C GLU A 128 -2.40 12.28 -15.12
N GLU A 129 -1.23 12.21 -14.49
CA GLU A 129 -0.29 11.09 -14.66
C GLU A 129 -0.92 9.75 -14.25
N ILE A 130 -1.63 9.75 -13.13
CA ILE A 130 -2.31 8.55 -12.63
C ILE A 130 -3.53 8.20 -13.50
N ALA A 131 -4.29 9.19 -13.97
CA ALA A 131 -5.42 8.92 -14.88
C ALA A 131 -4.96 8.28 -16.21
N ASN A 132 -3.89 8.81 -16.81
CA ASN A 132 -3.35 8.32 -18.08
C ASN A 132 -2.72 6.92 -17.98
N THR A 133 -2.21 6.54 -16.81
CA THR A 133 -1.60 5.22 -16.61
C THR A 133 -2.63 4.13 -16.31
N LEU A 134 -3.83 4.50 -15.85
CA LEU A 134 -4.89 3.57 -15.47
C LEU A 134 -5.96 3.35 -16.58
N SER A 135 -5.98 4.21 -17.61
CA SER A 135 -6.81 4.07 -18.81
C SER A 135 -6.28 3.03 -19.78
#